data_AF-A0A7W5B3P8-F1
#
_entry.id   AF-A0A7W5B3P8-F1
#
_cell.length_a   1.000
_cell.length_b   1.000
_cell.length_c   1.000
_cell.angle_alpha   90.00
_cell.angle_beta   90.00
_cell.angle_gamma   90.00
#
_symmetry.space_group_name_H-M   'P 1'
#
loop_
_entity.id
_entity.type
_entity.pdbx_description
1 polymer ?
#
loop_
_entity_poly.entity_id
_entity_poly.type
_entity_poly.pdbx_seq_one_letter_code
_entity_poly.pdbx_strand_id
1 'polypeptide(L)' 'MRTEDQIKRKLNELNLQHKNLRSSLSPEEAQANPHLGRIEDMIALLEWVLNAPSGSYHS' A
#
# COMPACT_ATOMS: atom_id res chain seq x y z
N MET A 1 13.03 -7.31 -10.74
CA MET A 1 11.66 -7.03 -10.24
C MET A 1 11.54 -7.61 -8.83
N ARG A 2 10.83 -6.94 -7.92
CA ARG A 2 10.40 -7.60 -6.68
C ARG A 2 9.48 -8.77 -7.04
N THR A 3 9.58 -9.90 -6.34
CA THR A 3 8.63 -11.01 -6.56
C THR A 3 7.26 -10.66 -6.02
N GLU A 4 6.22 -11.33 -6.49
CA GLU A 4 4.85 -11.17 -6.00
C GLU A 4 4.78 -11.29 -4.46
N ASP A 5 5.50 -12.26 -3.88
CA ASP A 5 5.60 -12.43 -2.43
C ASP A 5 6.25 -11.25 -1.70
N GLN A 6 7.20 -10.57 -2.33
CA GLN A 6 7.81 -9.36 -1.76
C GLN A 6 6.83 -8.19 -1.80
N ILE A 7 6.01 -8.09 -2.84
CA ILE A 7 4.96 -7.08 -2.96
C ILE A 7 3.87 -7.32 -1.92
N LYS A 8 3.38 -8.56 -1.77
CA LYS A 8 2.39 -8.94 -0.74
C LYS A 8 2.89 -8.68 0.68
N ARG A 9 4.14 -9.04 0.98
CA ARG A 9 4.76 -8.72 2.29
C ARG A 9 4.77 -7.21 2.55
N LYS A 10 5.17 -6.43 1.55
CA LYS A 10 5.20 -4.97 1.68
C LYS A 10 3.81 -4.36 1.83
N LEU A 11 2.82 -4.87 1.11
CA LEU A 11 1.42 -4.49 1.23
C LEU A 11 0.91 -4.71 2.67
N ASN A 12 1.19 -5.88 3.26
CA ASN A 12 0.79 -6.19 4.62
C ASN A 12 1.44 -5.27 5.65
N GLU A 13 2.73 -4.95 5.49
CA GLU A 13 3.43 -3.98 6.35
C GLU A 13 2.78 -2.60 6.29
N LEU A 14 2.47 -2.11 5.08
CA LEU A 14 1.86 -0.79 4.89
C LEU A 14 0.45 -0.74 5.46
N ASN A 15 -0.35 -1.80 5.29
CA ASN A 15 -1.68 -1.91 5.90
C ASN A 15 -1.63 -1.87 7.43
N LEU A 16 -0.64 -2.54 8.05
CA LEU A 16 -0.45 -2.49 9.50
C LEU A 16 -0.04 -1.07 9.96
N GLN A 17 0.87 -0.42 9.23
CA GLN A 17 1.28 0.96 9.52
C GLN A 17 0.11 1.94 9.39
N HIS A 18 -0.70 1.80 8.33
CA HIS A 18 -1.90 2.60 8.11
C HIS A 18 -2.87 2.46 9.28
N LYS A 19 -3.20 1.21 9.64
CA LYS A 19 -4.10 0.92 10.76
C LYS A 19 -3.60 1.52 12.07
N ASN A 20 -2.33 1.33 12.40
CA ASN A 20 -1.74 1.83 13.65
C ASN A 20 -1.74 3.36 13.69
N LEU A 21 -1.31 4.01 12.60
CA LEU A 21 -1.28 5.47 12.51
C LEU A 21 -2.70 6.06 12.57
N ARG A 22 -3.64 5.50 11.81
CA ARG A 22 -5.04 5.95 11.81
C ARG A 22 -5.73 5.76 13.16
N SER A 23 -5.38 4.70 13.91
CA SER A 23 -5.93 4.46 15.25
C SER A 23 -5.40 5.45 16.30
N SER A 24 -4.27 6.10 16.04
CA SER A 24 -3.66 7.10 16.94
C SER A 24 -4.13 8.53 16.71
N LEU A 25 -4.97 8.75 15.69
CA LEU A 25 -5.43 10.07 15.26
C LEU A 25 -6.94 10.18 15.42
N SER A 26 -7.43 11.38 15.72
CA SER A 26 -8.84 11.68 15.56
C SER A 26 -9.24 11.62 14.06
N PRO A 27 -10.54 11.48 13.73
CA PRO A 27 -10.98 11.44 12.34
C PRO A 27 -10.55 12.67 11.51
N GLU A 28 -10.58 13.86 12.10
CA GLU A 28 -10.16 15.11 11.44
C GLU A 28 -8.66 15.14 11.21
N GLU A 29 -7.87 14.74 12.21
CA GLU A 29 -6.42 14.63 12.08
C GLU A 29 -6.02 13.57 11.05
N ALA A 30 -6.71 12.43 11.04
CA ALA A 30 -6.46 11.36 10.09
C ALA A 30 -6.68 11.81 8.65
N GLN A 31 -7.74 12.58 8.40
CA GLN A 31 -8.07 13.10 7.08
C GLN A 31 -7.06 14.16 6.59
N ALA A 32 -6.51 14.96 7.50
CA ALA A 32 -5.48 15.95 7.17
C ALA A 32 -4.04 15.40 7.24
N ASN A 33 -3.83 14.14 7.64
CA ASN A 33 -2.50 13.61 7.88
C ASN A 33 -1.77 13.24 6.57
N PRO A 34 -0.70 13.96 6.18
CA PRO A 34 0.01 13.71 4.92
C PRO A 34 0.81 12.39 4.93
N HIS A 35 1.01 11.76 6.09
CA HIS A 35 1.64 10.45 6.16
C HIS A 35 0.64 9.33 5.88
N LEU A 36 -0.63 9.46 6.33
CA LEU A 36 -1.67 8.51 5.98
C LEU A 36 -1.92 8.49 4.48
N GLY A 37 -2.08 9.66 3.86
CA GLY A 37 -2.28 9.76 2.40
C GLY A 37 -1.14 9.11 1.61
N ARG A 38 0.13 9.32 2.01
CA ARG A 38 1.27 8.67 1.38
C ARG A 38 1.25 7.14 1.52
N ILE A 39 0.82 6.61 2.66
CA ILE A 39 0.70 5.17 2.86
C ILE A 39 -0.42 4.60 1.98
N GLU A 40 -1.55 5.30 1.88
CA GLU A 40 -2.67 4.93 1.01
C GLU A 40 -2.26 4.89 -0.47
N ASP A 41 -1.53 5.90 -0.95
CA ASP A 41 -1.00 5.94 -2.32
C ASP A 41 -0.06 4.75 -2.60
N MET A 42 0.81 4.41 -1.63
CA MET A 42 1.71 3.28 -1.74
C MET A 42 0.97 1.94 -1.74
N ILE A 43 -0.08 1.79 -0.92
CA ILE A 43 -0.94 0.60 -0.91
C ILE A 43 -1.61 0.45 -2.28
N ALA A 44 -2.27 1.50 -2.77
CA ALA A 44 -2.97 1.49 -4.06
C ALA A 44 -2.05 1.12 -5.23
N LEU A 45 -0.81 1.63 -5.24
CA LEU A 45 0.19 1.26 -6.24
C LEU A 45 0.55 -0.23 -6.19
N LEU A 46 0.80 -0.78 -5.00
CA LEU A 46 1.18 -2.19 -4.87
C LEU A 46 0.00 -3.12 -5.20
N GLU A 47 -1.22 -2.75 -4.85
CA GLU A 47 -2.43 -3.46 -5.27
C GLU A 47 -2.59 -3.43 -6.79
N TRP A 48 -2.35 -2.29 -7.42
CA TRP A 48 -2.34 -2.19 -8.87
C TRP A 48 -1.29 -3.10 -9.50
N VAL A 49 -0.06 -3.12 -8.97
CA VAL A 49 1.01 -4.00 -9.49
C VAL A 49 0.66 -5.48 -9.35
N LEU A 50 0.01 -5.89 -8.24
CA LEU A 50 -0.42 -7.29 -8.05
C LEU A 50 -1.52 -7.71 -9.03
N ASN A 51 -2.36 -6.77 -9.45
CA ASN A 51 -3.49 -7.03 -10.34
C ASN A 51 -3.20 -6.66 -11.80
N ALA A 52 -2.04 -6.04 -12.08
CA ALA A 52 -1.66 -5.67 -13.43
C ALA A 52 -1.48 -6.94 -14.27
N PRO A 53 -2.03 -6.99 -15.50
CA PRO A 53 -1.85 -8.15 -16.35
C PRO A 53 -0.37 -8.36 -16.61
N SER A 54 0.15 -9.53 -16.24
CA SER A 54 1.49 -9.97 -16.62
C SER A 54 1.49 -10.23 -18.12
N GLY A 55 1.74 -9.19 -18.91
CA GLY A 55 2.01 -9.35 -20.33
C GLY A 55 3.24 -10.24 -20.50
N SER A 56 3.04 -11.47 -20.98
CA SER A 56 4.11 -12.33 -21.51
C SER A 56 4.78 -11.62 -22.69
N TYR A 57 5.78 -10.78 -22.39
CA TYR A 57 6.81 -10.37 -23.35
C TYR A 57 8.09 -11.17 -23.10
N HIS A 58 7.94 -12.44 -22.74
CA HIS A 58 8.99 -13.46 -22.73
C HIS A 58 8.31 -14.81 -23.00
N SER A 59 7.96 -15.05 -24.25
CA SER A 59 7.68 -16.39 -24.79
C SER A 59 8.54 -16.57 -26.02
#